data_AF-A0A971NCA5-F1
#
_entry.id   AF-A0A971NCA5-F1
#
_cell.length_a   1.000
_cell.length_b   1.000
_cell.length_c   1.000
_cell.angle_alpha   90.00
_cell.angle_beta   90.00
_cell.angle_gamma   90.00
#
_symmetry.space_group_name_H-M   'P 1'
#
loop_
_entity.id
_entity.type
_entity.pdbx_description
1 polymer ?
#
loop_
_entity_poly.entity_id
_entity_poly.type
_entity_poly.pdbx_seq_one_letter_code
_entity_poly.pdbx_strand_id
1 'polypeptide(L)'
;MKSVNRPLVILLAAVFLVTVLPLRTPAVNQPPVTLQKAIQIAKLNLTIPESYTEFTSRFSDYENYPTWSLSWRSKDGGGSFSIDVSANTGEIIGLSFYQPDDSTNFAVRIPSYSVD
;
A
#
# COMPACT_ATOMS: atom_id res chain seq x y z
N MET A 1 -30.84 56.29 -18.40
CA MET A 1 -30.33 54.94 -18.08
C MET A 1 -28.88 54.87 -18.54
N LYS A 2 -27.92 54.64 -17.63
CA LYS A 2 -26.48 54.61 -17.96
C LYS A 2 -26.18 53.29 -18.69
N SER A 3 -25.62 53.34 -19.90
CA SER A 3 -25.21 52.15 -20.64
C SER A 3 -24.05 51.47 -19.92
N VAL A 4 -24.25 50.22 -19.52
CA VAL A 4 -23.22 49.43 -18.84
C VAL A 4 -22.15 49.00 -19.85
N ASN A 5 -20.88 49.28 -19.54
CA ASN A 5 -19.74 48.95 -20.39
C ASN A 5 -19.50 47.44 -20.39
N ARG A 6 -20.02 46.75 -21.42
CA ARG A 6 -19.87 45.30 -21.63
C ARG A 6 -18.47 44.74 -21.37
N PRO A 7 -17.35 45.34 -21.83
CA PRO A 7 -16.02 44.79 -21.54
C PRO A 7 -15.64 44.90 -20.06
N LEU A 8 -16.11 45.93 -19.36
CA LEU A 8 -15.88 46.12 -17.92
C LEU A 8 -16.61 45.04 -17.09
N VAL A 9 -17.82 44.67 -17.49
CA VAL A 9 -18.60 43.60 -16.82
C VAL A 9 -17.95 42.24 -16.98
N ILE A 10 -17.44 41.94 -18.18
CA ILE A 10 -16.76 40.67 -18.45
C ILE A 10 -15.47 40.59 -17.64
N LEU A 11 -14.73 41.70 -17.51
CA LEU A 11 -13.50 41.75 -16.72
C LEU A 11 -13.78 41.59 -15.22
N LEU A 12 -14.84 42.21 -14.70
CA LEU A 12 -15.29 42.01 -13.32
C LEU A 12 -15.72 40.55 -13.04
N ALA A 13 -16.47 39.94 -13.97
CA ALA A 13 -16.91 38.56 -13.83
C ALA A 13 -15.73 37.58 -13.87
N ALA A 14 -14.73 37.82 -14.72
CA ALA A 14 -13.52 37.01 -14.80
C ALA A 14 -12.66 37.11 -13.52
N VAL A 15 -12.51 38.31 -12.96
CA VAL A 15 -11.77 38.51 -11.69
C VAL A 15 -12.49 37.80 -10.53
N PHE A 16 -13.82 37.87 -10.49
CA PHE A 16 -14.61 37.17 -9.47
C PHE A 16 -14.45 35.64 -9.57
N LEU A 17 -14.40 35.09 -10.79
CA LEU A 17 -14.21 33.65 -11.00
C LEU A 17 -12.84 33.15 -10.51
N VAL A 18 -11.81 33.98 -10.61
CA VAL A 18 -10.44 33.64 -10.18
C VAL A 18 -10.30 33.71 -8.65
N THR A 19 -11.03 34.59 -7.97
CA THR A 19 -10.93 34.74 -6.49
C THR A 19 -11.63 33.65 -5.70
N VAL A 20 -12.57 32.91 -6.29
CA VAL A 20 -13.39 31.91 -5.59
C VAL A 20 -12.79 30.50 -5.73
N LEU A 21 -11.69 30.32 -6.47
CA LEU A 21 -11.00 29.03 -6.54
C LEU A 21 -10.28 28.78 -5.20
N PRO A 22 -10.75 27.85 -4.35
CA PRO A 22 -10.00 27.49 -3.17
C PRO A 22 -8.66 26.90 -3.63
N LEU A 23 -7.55 27.53 -3.25
CA LEU A 23 -6.23 26.91 -3.38
C LEU A 23 -6.30 25.60 -2.59
N ARG A 24 -6.33 24.48 -3.32
CA ARG A 24 -6.26 23.14 -2.73
C ARG A 24 -4.85 22.99 -2.16
N THR A 25 -4.67 23.35 -0.90
CA THR A 25 -3.47 22.95 -0.17
C THR A 25 -3.53 21.43 -0.03
N PRO A 26 -2.49 20.68 -0.42
CA PRO A 26 -2.42 19.27 -0.09
C PRO A 26 -2.53 19.15 1.44
N ALA A 27 -3.46 18.34 1.92
CA ALA A 27 -3.65 18.10 3.34
C ALA A 27 -2.35 17.54 3.91
N VAL A 28 -1.72 18.29 4.82
CA VAL A 28 -0.41 17.99 5.44
C VAL A 28 -0.39 16.68 6.25
N ASN A 29 -1.53 16.00 6.42
CA ASN A 29 -1.69 14.84 7.29
C ASN A 29 -1.92 13.51 6.58
N GLN A 30 -1.80 13.43 5.25
CA GLN A 30 -1.87 12.15 4.54
C GLN A 30 -0.50 11.76 4.01
N PRO A 31 -0.04 10.51 4.25
CA PRO A 31 1.22 10.05 3.68
C PRO A 31 1.15 10.17 2.14
N PRO A 32 2.23 10.65 1.49
CA PRO A 32 2.27 10.83 0.04
C PRO A 32 1.86 9.58 -0.74
N VAL A 33 2.18 8.41 -0.22
CA VAL A 33 1.81 7.11 -0.79
C VAL A 33 0.64 6.52 -0.03
N THR A 34 -0.47 6.32 -0.73
CA THR A 34 -1.66 5.63 -0.21
C THR A 34 -1.48 4.12 -0.22
N LEU A 35 -2.29 3.39 0.56
CA LEU A 35 -2.30 1.92 0.56
C LEU A 35 -2.46 1.34 -0.86
N GLN A 36 -3.41 1.87 -1.65
CA GLN A 36 -3.63 1.41 -3.02
C GLN A 36 -2.37 1.59 -3.88
N LYS A 37 -1.68 2.73 -3.74
CA LYS A 37 -0.44 3.00 -4.47
C LYS A 37 0.68 2.06 -4.02
N ALA A 38 0.80 1.79 -2.72
CA ALA A 38 1.76 0.82 -2.19
C ALA A 38 1.52 -0.59 -2.74
N ILE A 39 0.26 -1.05 -2.80
CA ILE A 39 -0.11 -2.34 -3.40
C ILE A 39 0.26 -2.39 -4.89
N GLN A 40 0.01 -1.30 -5.64
CA GLN A 40 0.40 -1.22 -7.04
C GLN A 40 1.92 -1.32 -7.22
N ILE A 41 2.69 -0.58 -6.41
CA ILE A 41 4.16 -0.63 -6.43
C ILE A 41 4.65 -2.05 -6.16
N ALA A 42 4.12 -2.70 -5.11
CA ALA A 42 4.46 -4.08 -4.77
C ALA A 42 4.25 -5.03 -5.97
N LYS A 43 3.05 -5.01 -6.57
CA LYS A 43 2.69 -5.91 -7.68
C LYS A 43 3.42 -5.62 -9.00
N LEU A 44 3.84 -4.38 -9.23
CA LEU A 44 4.60 -4.00 -10.43
C LEU A 44 6.05 -4.46 -10.37
N ASN A 45 6.63 -4.50 -9.16
CA ASN A 45 8.05 -4.82 -8.98
C ASN A 45 8.30 -6.28 -8.59
N LEU A 46 7.29 -6.96 -8.01
CA LEU A 46 7.44 -8.31 -7.47
C LEU A 46 6.28 -9.20 -7.91
N THR A 47 6.61 -10.43 -8.30
CA THR A 47 5.61 -11.46 -8.63
C THR A 47 5.20 -12.17 -7.34
N ILE A 48 3.95 -11.94 -6.93
CA ILE A 48 3.35 -12.62 -5.78
C ILE A 48 2.73 -13.94 -6.28
N PRO A 49 3.05 -15.10 -5.68
CA PRO A 49 2.47 -16.36 -6.10
C PRO A 49 0.94 -16.35 -6.03
N GLU A 50 0.25 -16.90 -7.03
CA GLU A 50 -1.21 -16.89 -7.10
C GLU A 50 -1.89 -17.64 -5.95
N SER A 51 -1.19 -18.59 -5.33
CA SER A 51 -1.69 -19.32 -4.16
C SER A 51 -1.77 -18.47 -2.88
N TYR A 52 -1.14 -17.28 -2.86
CA TYR A 52 -1.08 -16.38 -1.70
C TYR A 52 -2.21 -15.36 -1.78
N THR A 53 -3.43 -15.82 -1.49
CA THR A 53 -4.66 -15.04 -1.73
C THR A 53 -5.13 -14.24 -0.51
N GLU A 54 -4.71 -14.61 0.70
CA GLU A 54 -5.14 -13.92 1.92
C GLU A 54 -4.30 -12.65 2.14
N PHE A 55 -4.87 -11.52 1.73
CA PHE A 55 -4.21 -10.22 1.82
C PHE A 55 -4.55 -9.49 3.13
N THR A 56 -3.52 -8.97 3.78
CA THR A 56 -3.63 -8.03 4.91
C THR A 56 -2.67 -6.86 4.72
N SER A 57 -2.99 -5.73 5.33
CA SER A 57 -2.12 -4.56 5.32
C SER A 57 -2.12 -3.85 6.67
N ARG A 58 -1.02 -3.18 6.97
CA ARG A 58 -0.85 -2.36 8.18
C ARG A 58 -0.08 -1.10 7.83
N PHE A 59 -0.54 0.02 8.39
CA PHE A 59 0.25 1.25 8.43
C PHE A 59 0.95 1.33 9.79
N SER A 60 2.22 1.73 9.78
CA SER A 60 2.92 2.16 10.98
C SER A 60 3.73 3.39 10.68
N ASP A 61 3.78 4.31 11.63
CA ASP A 61 4.68 5.45 11.61
C ASP A 61 5.49 5.40 12.91
N TYR A 62 6.67 4.80 12.82
CA TYR A 62 7.61 4.69 13.94
C TYR A 62 8.77 5.63 13.65
N GLU A 63 9.09 6.52 14.58
CA GLU A 63 10.19 7.49 14.46
C GLU A 63 10.20 8.33 13.17
N ASN A 64 9.02 8.70 12.65
CA ASN A 64 8.84 9.41 11.37
C ASN A 64 9.25 8.58 10.14
N TYR A 65 9.18 7.26 10.22
CA TYR A 65 9.31 6.33 9.10
C TYR A 65 7.95 5.70 8.78
N PRO A 66 7.01 6.46 8.18
CA PRO A 66 5.71 5.94 7.82
C PRO A 66 5.85 4.85 6.76
N THR A 67 5.27 3.70 7.02
CA THR A 67 5.49 2.44 6.30
C THR A 67 4.18 1.70 6.10
N TRP A 68 3.98 1.20 4.89
CA TRP A 68 2.94 0.23 4.56
C TRP A 68 3.52 -1.17 4.55
N SER A 69 3.13 -1.98 5.53
CA SER A 69 3.41 -3.41 5.55
C SER A 69 2.28 -4.16 4.86
N LEU A 70 2.60 -4.83 3.76
CA LEU A 70 1.68 -5.58 2.92
C LEU A 70 1.99 -7.06 3.08
N SER A 71 1.01 -7.90 3.39
CA SER A 71 1.23 -9.34 3.59
C SER A 71 0.20 -10.15 2.83
N TRP A 72 0.69 -11.14 2.10
CA TRP A 72 -0.09 -12.17 1.44
C TRP A 72 0.22 -13.52 2.08
N ARG A 73 -0.80 -14.33 2.33
CA ARG A 73 -0.65 -15.66 2.91
C ARG A 73 -1.34 -16.70 2.05
N SER A 74 -0.80 -17.91 2.07
CA SER A 74 -1.51 -19.08 1.56
C SER A 74 -2.67 -19.41 2.49
N LYS A 75 -3.84 -19.68 1.92
CA LYS A 75 -5.06 -20.04 2.65
C LYS A 75 -4.90 -21.32 3.49
N ASP A 76 -4.06 -22.23 3.01
CA ASP A 76 -3.87 -23.55 3.61
C ASP A 76 -2.70 -23.58 4.61
N GLY A 77 -2.22 -22.40 5.06
CA GLY A 77 -1.08 -22.30 5.98
C GLY A 77 0.29 -22.51 5.31
N GLY A 78 0.33 -22.61 3.98
CA GLY A 78 1.51 -22.90 3.16
C GLY A 78 2.51 -21.75 2.98
N GLY A 79 2.56 -20.79 3.90
CA GLY A 79 3.55 -19.71 3.89
C GLY A 79 2.98 -18.28 3.87
N SER A 80 3.90 -17.32 3.88
CA SER A 80 3.62 -15.88 3.85
C SER A 80 4.63 -15.11 3.01
N PHE A 81 4.17 -14.05 2.36
CA PHE A 81 4.98 -13.14 1.56
C PHE A 81 4.64 -11.72 2.00
N SER A 82 5.61 -10.99 2.51
CA SER A 82 5.44 -9.65 3.08
C SER A 82 6.37 -8.65 2.40
N ILE A 83 5.85 -7.47 2.09
CA ILE A 83 6.60 -6.35 1.51
C ILE A 83 6.33 -5.11 2.37
N ASP A 84 7.40 -4.39 2.72
CA ASP A 84 7.32 -3.08 3.35
C ASP A 84 7.63 -1.99 2.33
N VAL A 85 6.73 -1.01 2.22
CA VAL A 85 6.84 0.13 1.32
C VAL A 85 6.85 1.43 2.11
N SER A 86 7.85 2.27 1.86
CA SER A 86 7.93 3.63 2.43
C SER A 86 6.71 4.44 2.00
N ALA A 87 5.96 4.96 2.97
CA ALA A 87 4.78 5.77 2.70
C ALA A 87 5.12 7.20 2.24
N ASN A 88 6.39 7.61 2.39
CA ASN A 88 6.91 8.89 1.92
C ASN A 88 7.38 8.84 0.47
N THR A 89 8.17 7.82 0.12
CA THR A 89 8.88 7.73 -1.17
C THR A 89 8.27 6.70 -2.12
N GLY A 90 7.58 5.70 -1.59
CA GLY A 90 7.11 4.55 -2.36
C GLY A 90 8.18 3.51 -2.64
N GLU A 91 9.36 3.63 -2.03
CA GLU A 91 10.42 2.63 -2.15
C GLU A 91 10.07 1.36 -1.39
N ILE A 92 10.43 0.20 -1.95
CA ILE A 92 10.38 -1.07 -1.24
C ILE A 92 11.58 -1.10 -0.29
N ILE A 93 11.29 -1.08 1.02
CA ILE A 93 12.29 -1.00 2.09
C ILE A 93 12.45 -2.32 2.85
N GLY A 94 11.55 -3.27 2.63
CA GLY A 94 11.59 -4.59 3.25
C GLY A 94 10.88 -5.64 2.39
N LEU A 95 11.42 -6.86 2.41
CA LEU A 95 10.86 -8.03 1.75
C LEU A 95 11.12 -9.25 2.64
N SER A 96 10.08 -10.05 2.85
CA SER A 96 10.17 -11.32 3.57
C SER A 96 9.32 -12.37 2.89
N PHE A 97 9.89 -13.55 2.67
CA PHE A 97 9.19 -14.70 2.13
C PHE A 97 9.44 -15.91 3.03
N TYR A 98 8.36 -16.52 3.49
CA TYR A 98 8.39 -17.74 4.28
C TYR A 98 7.53 -18.78 3.60
N GLN A 99 8.10 -19.97 3.39
CA GLN A 99 7.38 -21.14 2.93
C GLN A 99 7.77 -22.32 3.83
N PRO A 100 6.80 -23.00 4.46
CA PRO A 100 7.10 -24.21 5.21
C PRO A 100 7.63 -25.29 4.25
N ASP A 101 8.68 -25.97 4.69
CA ASP A 101 9.26 -27.10 3.96
C ASP A 101 8.52 -28.39 4.35
N ASP A 102 7.87 -29.04 3.37
CA ASP A 102 7.21 -30.34 3.54
C ASP A 102 8.19 -31.45 3.99
N SER A 103 9.50 -31.24 3.85
CA SER A 103 10.54 -32.15 4.37
C SER A 103 10.49 -32.34 5.89
N THR A 104 9.85 -31.42 6.62
CA THR A 104 9.73 -31.49 8.09
C THR A 104 8.42 -32.10 8.57
N ASN A 105 7.57 -32.57 7.64
CA ASN A 105 6.45 -33.43 7.97
C ASN A 105 6.98 -34.83 8.30
N PHE A 106 7.67 -34.94 9.44
CA PHE A 106 7.90 -36.20 10.14
C PHE A 106 6.52 -36.70 10.55
N ALA A 107 5.75 -37.26 9.61
CA ALA A 107 4.82 -38.31 9.94
C ALA A 107 5.63 -39.25 10.84
N VAL A 108 5.31 -39.21 12.12
CA VAL A 108 6.10 -39.73 13.24
C VAL A 108 6.34 -41.22 12.97
N ARG A 109 7.41 -41.54 12.24
CA ARG A 109 7.87 -42.91 12.00
C ARG A 109 8.62 -43.30 13.25
N ILE A 110 7.87 -43.60 14.31
CA ILE A 110 8.43 -44.23 15.50
C ILE A 110 9.04 -45.54 15.01
N PRO A 111 10.37 -45.73 15.09
CA PRO A 111 10.94 -47.02 14.78
C PRO A 111 10.37 -48.04 15.76
N SER A 112 9.78 -49.10 15.23
CA SER A 112 9.44 -50.29 15.99
C SER A 112 10.74 -50.89 16.52
N TYR A 113 10.91 -50.92 17.83
CA TYR A 113 12.00 -51.66 18.46
C TYR A 113 11.48 -53.05 18.82
N SER A 114 12.12 -54.08 18.28
CA SER A 114 11.96 -55.44 18.76
C SER A 114 12.94 -55.63 19.91
N VAL A 115 12.42 -56.03 21.08
CA VAL A 115 13.24 -56.54 22.17
C VAL A 115 13.41 -58.03 21.93
N ASP A 116 14.65 -58.47 21.71
CA ASP A 116 15.05 -59.88 21.75
C ASP A 116 15.13 -60.40 23.20
#